data_AF-A0A7V4H1X7-F1
#
_entry.id   AF-A0A7V4H1X7-F1
#
_cell.length_a   1.000
_cell.length_b   1.000
_cell.length_c   1.000
_cell.angle_alpha   90.00
_cell.angle_beta   90.00
_cell.angle_gamma   90.00
#
_symmetry.space_group_name_H-M   'P 1'
#
loop_
_entity.id
_entity.type
_entity.pdbx_description
1 polymer ?
#
loop_
_entity_poly.entity_id
_entity_poly.type
_entity_poly.pdbx_seq_one_letter_code
_entity_poly.pdbx_strand_id
1 'polypeptide(L)'
;KLRQDGTLAARGNDALEPGDFASLLAHLQAKLVELAERILAGEAAVDPYQKNNTQKACTQCGFAAICRIDPWTHRFRPLPITTRTPGAA
;
A
#
# COMPACT_ATOMS: atom_id res chain seq x y z
N LYS A 1 -20.00 -7.54 9.26
CA LYS A 1 -21.21 -8.28 9.66
C LYS A 1 -20.76 -9.50 10.40
N LEU A 2 -21.07 -9.55 11.69
CA LEU A 2 -20.92 -10.73 12.51
C LEU A 2 -22.14 -11.63 12.26
N ARG A 3 -21.92 -12.94 12.26
CA ARG A 3 -22.99 -13.92 12.36
C ARG A 3 -23.48 -13.98 13.81
N GLN A 4 -24.63 -14.60 14.04
CA GLN A 4 -25.18 -14.75 15.40
C GLN A 4 -24.28 -15.59 16.32
N ASP A 5 -23.43 -16.45 15.74
CA ASP A 5 -22.42 -17.24 16.44
C ASP A 5 -21.13 -16.46 16.76
N GLY A 6 -21.07 -15.16 16.44
CA GLY A 6 -19.91 -14.31 16.67
C GLY A 6 -18.80 -14.44 15.63
N THR A 7 -18.95 -15.32 14.63
CA THR A 7 -17.96 -15.46 13.55
C THR A 7 -18.12 -14.39 12.47
N LEU A 8 -17.03 -14.07 11.77
CA LEU A 8 -17.06 -13.12 10.68
C LEU A 8 -17.80 -13.70 9.47
N ALA A 9 -18.70 -12.89 8.87
CA ALA A 9 -19.31 -13.28 7.61
C ALA A 9 -18.25 -13.32 6.50
N ALA A 10 -18.32 -14.30 5.59
CA ALA A 10 -17.35 -14.42 4.49
C ALA A 10 -17.33 -13.23 3.50
N ARG A 11 -18.39 -12.40 3.48
CA ARG A 11 -18.51 -11.22 2.60
C ARG A 11 -19.21 -10.07 3.31
N GLY A 12 -19.08 -8.87 2.73
CA GLY A 12 -19.82 -7.68 3.16
C GLY A 12 -19.34 -7.12 4.51
N ASN A 13 -18.06 -7.31 4.81
CA ASN A 13 -17.40 -6.66 5.93
C ASN A 13 -15.91 -6.45 5.67
N ASP A 14 -15.34 -5.55 6.46
CA ASP A 14 -13.92 -5.20 6.48
C ASP A 14 -13.28 -5.58 7.82
N ALA A 15 -13.85 -6.58 8.50
CA ALA A 15 -13.27 -7.14 9.71
C ALA A 15 -12.16 -8.13 9.33
N LEU A 16 -11.19 -8.26 10.23
CA LEU A 16 -10.10 -9.22 10.16
C LEU A 16 -10.17 -10.11 11.40
N GLU A 17 -9.78 -11.36 11.25
CA GLU A 17 -9.54 -12.22 12.41
C GLU A 17 -8.39 -11.66 13.25
N PRO A 18 -8.36 -11.90 14.58
CA PRO A 18 -7.31 -11.37 15.45
C PRO A 18 -5.88 -11.72 14.97
N GLY A 19 -5.68 -12.93 14.44
CA GLY A 19 -4.38 -13.38 13.92
C GLY A 19 -3.96 -12.65 12.64
N ASP A 20 -4.89 -12.41 11.72
CA ASP A 20 -4.65 -11.62 10.50
C ASP A 20 -4.33 -10.16 10.84
N PHE A 21 -5.02 -9.60 11.83
CA PHE A 21 -4.77 -8.24 12.29
C PHE A 21 -3.39 -8.10 12.94
N ALA A 22 -2.99 -9.06 13.78
CA ALA A 22 -1.66 -9.10 14.37
C ALA A 22 -0.57 -9.23 13.28
N SER A 23 -0.81 -10.05 12.25
CA SER A 23 0.11 -10.22 11.12
C SER A 23 0.25 -8.95 10.30
N LEU A 24 -0.85 -8.24 10.05
CA LEU A 24 -0.83 -6.93 9.40
C LEU A 24 -0.01 -5.92 10.22
N LEU A 25 -0.20 -5.88 11.53
CA LEU A 25 0.55 -5.00 12.41
C LEU A 25 2.05 -5.29 12.40
N ALA A 26 2.45 -6.57 12.46
CA ALA A 26 3.84 -6.98 12.36
C ALA A 26 4.46 -6.58 11.02
N HIS A 27 3.72 -6.75 9.91
CA HIS A 27 4.17 -6.32 8.59
C HIS A 27 4.38 -4.79 8.53
N LEU A 28 3.45 -4.01 9.08
CA LEU A 28 3.58 -2.55 9.14
C LEU A 28 4.82 -2.13 9.92
N GLN A 29 5.09 -2.77 11.06
CA GLN A 29 6.28 -2.47 11.86
C GLN A 29 7.57 -2.76 11.08
N ALA A 30 7.65 -3.92 10.41
CA ALA A 30 8.80 -4.26 9.58
C ALA A 30 9.00 -3.27 8.43
N LYS A 31 7.91 -2.82 7.78
CA LYS A 31 7.97 -1.82 6.71
C LYS A 31 8.43 -0.45 7.19
N LEU A 32 8.04 -0.03 8.39
CA LEU A 32 8.53 1.22 8.96
C LEU A 32 10.04 1.19 9.20
N VAL A 33 10.56 0.07 9.72
CA VAL A 33 12.01 -0.11 9.93
C VAL A 33 12.76 -0.09 8.59
N GLU A 34 12.29 -0.85 7.59
CA GLU A 34 12.88 -0.88 6.25
C GLU A 34 12.95 0.53 5.62
N LEU A 35 11.87 1.31 5.71
CA LEU A 35 11.83 2.67 5.17
C LEU A 35 12.78 3.60 5.92
N ALA A 36 12.88 3.49 7.25
CA ALA A 36 13.79 4.30 8.04
C ALA A 36 15.25 4.00 7.69
N GLU A 37 15.63 2.73 7.53
CA GLU A 37 16.97 2.33 7.11
C GLU A 37 17.34 2.93 5.75
N ARG A 38 16.43 2.88 4.77
CA ARG A 38 16.63 3.45 3.44
C ARG A 38 16.80 4.97 3.46
N ILE A 39 16.00 5.67 4.27
CA ILE A 39 16.13 7.13 4.46
C ILE A 39 17.48 7.46 5.08
N LEU A 40 17.90 6.74 6.13
CA LEU A 40 19.19 6.96 6.81
C LEU A 40 20.39 6.62 5.93
N ALA A 41 20.23 5.69 4.97
CA ALA A 41 21.21 5.40 3.94
C ALA A 41 21.29 6.49 2.85
N GLY A 42 20.43 7.50 2.89
CA GLY A 42 20.40 8.60 1.92
C GLY A 42 19.65 8.27 0.63
N GLU A 43 18.77 7.27 0.64
CA GLU A 43 17.97 6.93 -0.54
C GLU A 43 16.96 8.05 -0.86
N ALA A 44 17.16 8.73 -1.98
CA ALA A 44 16.30 9.82 -2.46
C ALA A 44 15.87 9.62 -3.93
N ALA A 45 15.78 8.37 -4.38
CA ALA A 45 15.41 8.04 -5.74
C ALA A 45 13.99 8.53 -6.07
N VAL A 46 13.86 9.18 -7.23
CA VAL A 46 12.56 9.65 -7.74
C VAL A 46 11.84 8.50 -8.44
N ASP A 47 11.02 7.76 -7.69
CA ASP A 47 10.30 6.57 -8.16
C ASP A 47 8.79 6.62 -7.83
N PRO A 48 8.01 7.48 -8.50
CA PRO A 48 6.58 7.64 -8.26
C PRO A 48 5.80 6.39 -8.67
N TYR A 49 4.85 6.01 -7.81
CA TYR A 49 3.96 4.89 -8.11
C TYR A 49 2.83 5.28 -9.06
N GLN A 50 2.29 4.28 -9.73
CA GLN A 50 1.02 4.31 -10.42
C GLN A 50 0.14 3.15 -9.92
N LYS A 51 -0.98 3.50 -9.29
CA LYS A 51 -2.04 2.58 -8.90
C LYS A 51 -3.09 2.62 -10.00
N ASN A 52 -3.40 1.48 -10.62
CA ASN A 52 -4.28 1.40 -11.80
C ASN A 52 -3.87 2.37 -12.94
N ASN A 53 -4.77 2.66 -13.89
CA ASN A 53 -4.44 3.50 -15.04
C ASN A 53 -4.52 5.02 -14.77
N THR A 54 -5.11 5.44 -13.66
CA THR A 54 -5.44 6.86 -13.41
C THR A 54 -4.81 7.45 -12.15
N GLN A 55 -4.47 6.64 -11.14
CA GLN A 55 -3.94 7.17 -9.87
C GLN A 55 -2.40 7.14 -9.87
N LYS A 56 -1.78 8.32 -9.95
CA LYS A 56 -0.31 8.47 -9.88
C LYS A 56 0.07 9.25 -8.63
N ALA A 57 1.23 8.94 -8.04
CA ALA A 57 1.76 9.69 -6.90
C ALA A 57 1.88 11.20 -7.21
N CYS A 58 2.23 11.53 -8.45
CA CYS A 58 2.45 12.91 -8.89
C CYS A 58 1.20 13.77 -8.88
N THR A 59 -0.01 13.20 -8.92
CA THR A 59 -1.28 13.96 -9.04
C THR A 59 -1.53 14.90 -7.85
N GLN A 60 -0.97 14.61 -6.67
CA GLN A 60 -1.12 15.41 -5.45
C GLN A 60 0.23 15.90 -4.90
N CYS A 61 1.32 15.77 -5.66
CA CYS A 61 2.66 16.11 -5.19
C CYS A 61 2.96 17.60 -5.39
N GLY A 62 3.20 18.33 -4.29
CA GLY A 62 3.60 19.75 -4.34
C GLY A 62 5.01 20.00 -4.88
N PHE A 63 5.81 18.95 -5.08
CA PHE A 63 7.20 19.03 -5.54
C PHE A 63 7.37 18.69 -7.03
N ALA A 64 6.27 18.63 -7.80
CA ALA A 64 6.32 18.29 -9.22
C ALA A 64 7.25 19.20 -10.05
N ALA A 65 7.32 20.49 -9.68
CA ALA A 65 8.22 21.46 -10.33
C ALA A 65 9.72 21.21 -10.03
N ILE A 66 10.04 20.47 -8.95
CA ILE A 66 11.42 20.23 -8.50
C ILE A 66 11.96 18.94 -9.10
N CYS A 67 11.17 17.87 -9.14
CA CYS A 67 11.66 16.55 -9.55
C CYS A 67 11.93 16.42 -11.07
N ARG A 68 11.44 17.36 -11.89
CA ARG A 68 11.58 17.40 -13.36
C ARG A 68 11.13 16.12 -14.08
N ILE A 69 10.22 15.36 -13.48
CA ILE A 69 9.56 14.23 -14.14
C ILE A 69 8.60 14.79 -15.20
N ASP A 70 8.74 14.31 -16.43
CA ASP A 70 7.72 14.44 -17.47
C ASP A 70 6.77 13.21 -17.40
N PRO A 71 5.47 13.39 -17.08
CA PRO A 71 4.52 12.29 -16.96
C PRO A 71 4.24 11.50 -18.23
N TRP A 72 4.60 12.02 -19.42
CA TRP A 72 4.43 11.33 -20.70
C TRP A 72 5.58 10.40 -21.04
N THR A 73 6.78 10.68 -20.54
CA THR A 73 7.98 9.90 -20.84
C THR A 73 8.45 9.03 -19.67
N HIS A 74 8.07 9.41 -18.45
CA HIS A 74 8.49 8.70 -17.25
C HIS A 74 7.73 7.38 -17.05
N ARG A 75 8.49 6.32 -16.75
CA ARG A 75 7.96 5.01 -16.41
C ARG A 75 7.64 4.95 -14.91
N PHE A 76 6.36 5.07 -14.57
CA PHE A 76 5.87 4.93 -13.20
C PHE A 76 5.97 3.49 -12.68
N ARG A 77 6.21 3.31 -11.38
CA ARG A 77 6.21 1.99 -10.74
C ARG A 77 4.78 1.48 -10.55
N PRO A 78 4.36 0.40 -11.22
CA PRO A 78 3.00 -0.11 -11.08
C PRO A 78 2.81 -0.71 -9.68
N LEU A 79 1.71 -0.37 -9.01
CA LEU A 79 1.26 -1.09 -7.83
C LEU A 79 0.32 -2.23 -8.26
N PRO A 80 0.59 -3.47 -7.86
CA PRO A 80 -0.27 -4.60 -8.19
C PRO A 80 -1.67 -4.39 -7.61
N ILE A 81 -2.69 -4.81 -8.36
CA ILE A 81 -4.06 -4.86 -7.84
C ILE A 81 -4.09 -5.99 -6.82
N THR A 82 -4.13 -5.65 -5.54
CA THR A 82 -4.32 -6.63 -4.48
C THR A 82 -5.77 -7.08 -4.49
N THR A 83 -6.07 -8.23 -5.09
CA THR A 83 -7.32 -8.92 -4.83
C THR A 83 -7.27 -9.41 -3.39
N ARG A 84 -8.14 -8.89 -2.52
CA ARG A 84 -8.33 -9.47 -1.18
C ARG A 84 -8.78 -10.92 -1.37
N THR A 85 -7.91 -11.88 -1.07
CA THR A 85 -8.31 -13.30 -0.96
C THR A 85 -9.19 -13.42 0.28
N PRO A 86 -10.50 -13.74 0.16
CA PRO A 86 -11.33 -13.94 1.33
C PRO A 86 -10.99 -15.30 1.94
N GLY A 87 -10.53 -15.32 3.20
CA GLY A 87 -10.45 -16.54 4.02
C GLY A 87 -9.22 -17.42 3.77
N ALA A 88 -8.03 -16.94 4.12
CA ALA A 88 -6.95 -17.86 4.50
C ALA A 88 -7.13 -18.21 5.98
N ALA A 89 -7.94 -19.27 6.18
CA ALA A 89 -8.18 -20.10 7.38
C ALA A 89 -7.72 -19.60 8.75
#